data_AF-A0A963VQC4-F1
#
_entry.id   AF-A0A963VQC4-F1
#
_cell.length_a   1.000
_cell.length_b   1.000
_cell.length_c   1.000
_cell.angle_alpha   90.00
_cell.angle_beta   90.00
_cell.angle_gamma   90.00
#
_symmetry.space_group_name_H-M   'P 1'
#
loop_
_entity.id
_entity.type
_entity.pdbx_description
1 polymer ?
#
loop_
_entity_poly.entity_id
_entity_poly.type
_entity_poly.pdbx_seq_one_letter_code
_entity_poly.pdbx_strand_id
1 'polypeptide(L)'
;MNIDSELVRELAELLIETGLTEIEVEDGDRKVKLSRAASVTQLAAPVAAAPAAPAAATAPAAPAADPVPAAVDPGAIKSPMVGTAYLSPEPGSDPFITVGAQVKAGQTLLIVEAMKVMNP
;
A
#
# COMPACT_ATOMS: atom_id res chain seq x y z
N MET A 1 14.02 17.66 -30.78
CA MET A 1 13.89 16.84 -29.56
C MET A 1 13.64 15.42 -30.02
N ASN A 2 14.69 14.62 -30.21
CA ASN A 2 14.53 13.23 -30.60
C ASN A 2 14.18 12.43 -29.36
N ILE A 3 12.93 11.99 -29.26
CA ILE A 3 12.49 11.07 -28.21
C ILE A 3 12.94 9.68 -28.64
N ASP A 4 13.88 9.10 -27.89
CA ASP A 4 14.36 7.74 -28.12
C ASP A 4 13.22 6.74 -27.83
N SER A 5 12.56 6.32 -28.89
CA SER A 5 11.36 5.48 -28.83
C SER A 5 11.68 4.06 -28.34
N GLU A 6 12.93 3.60 -28.52
CA GLU A 6 13.43 2.34 -27.94
C GLU A 6 13.53 2.44 -26.41
N LEU A 7 14.14 3.51 -25.88
CA LEU A 7 14.29 3.70 -24.43
C LEU A 7 12.93 3.77 -23.73
N VAL A 8 11.97 4.50 -24.31
CA VAL A 8 10.60 4.59 -23.76
C VAL A 8 9.91 3.22 -23.75
N ARG A 9 10.15 2.38 -24.75
CA ARG A 9 9.57 1.05 -24.84
C ARG A 9 10.18 0.10 -23.81
N GLU A 10 11.49 0.12 -23.66
CA GLU A 10 12.21 -0.69 -22.66
C GLU A 10 11.80 -0.31 -21.23
N LEU A 11 11.69 1.00 -20.94
CA LEU A 11 11.19 1.48 -19.65
C LEU A 11 9.72 1.09 -19.41
N ALA A 12 8.88 1.05 -20.44
CA ALA A 12 7.50 0.60 -20.33
C ALA A 12 7.39 -0.91 -20.06
N GLU A 13 8.23 -1.73 -20.72
CA GLU A 13 8.33 -3.17 -20.48
C GLU A 13 8.83 -3.46 -19.06
N LEU A 14 9.88 -2.76 -18.62
CA LEU A 14 10.38 -2.85 -17.24
C LEU A 14 9.32 -2.46 -16.21
N LEU A 15 8.53 -1.41 -16.46
CA LEU A 15 7.44 -0.99 -15.58
C LEU A 15 6.38 -2.08 -15.43
N ILE A 16 6.11 -2.84 -16.50
CA ILE A 16 5.17 -3.98 -16.47
C ILE A 16 5.78 -5.18 -15.74
N GLU A 17 7.02 -5.55 -16.04
CA GLU A 17 7.69 -6.72 -15.44
C GLU A 17 7.94 -6.55 -13.94
N THR A 18 8.33 -5.34 -13.52
CA THR A 18 8.61 -5.02 -12.12
C THR A 18 7.34 -4.68 -11.33
N GLY A 19 6.21 -4.49 -12.00
CA GLY A 19 4.95 -4.09 -11.37
C GLY A 19 4.98 -2.68 -10.75
N LEU A 20 5.95 -1.85 -11.15
CA LEU A 20 6.08 -0.48 -10.65
C LEU A 20 4.98 0.42 -11.23
N THR A 21 4.59 1.45 -10.47
CA THR A 21 3.62 2.46 -10.93
C THR A 21 4.30 3.61 -11.70
N GLU A 22 5.58 3.84 -11.44
CA GLU A 22 6.36 4.93 -12.03
C GLU A 22 7.85 4.58 -12.10
N ILE A 23 8.51 5.00 -13.19
CA ILE A 23 9.96 4.92 -13.38
C ILE A 23 10.47 6.29 -13.87
N GLU A 24 11.50 6.82 -13.22
CA GLU A 24 12.16 8.08 -13.56
C GLU A 24 13.66 7.82 -13.80
N VAL A 25 14.16 8.25 -14.96
CA VAL A 25 15.57 8.12 -15.34
C VAL A 25 16.10 9.50 -15.75
N GLU A 26 17.25 9.84 -15.18
CA GLU A 26 17.98 11.08 -15.46
C GLU A 26 19.35 10.72 -16.07
N ASP A 27 19.62 11.23 -17.26
CA ASP A 27 20.89 11.08 -17.97
C ASP A 27 21.36 12.46 -18.45
N GLY A 28 22.21 13.10 -17.64
CA GLY A 28 22.70 14.45 -17.88
C GLY A 28 21.58 15.48 -17.96
N ASP A 29 21.37 16.07 -19.15
CA ASP A 29 20.31 17.05 -19.40
C ASP A 29 18.94 16.41 -19.74
N ARG A 30 18.84 15.08 -19.77
CA ARG A 30 17.64 14.35 -20.19
C ARG A 30 16.95 13.71 -19.00
N LYS A 31 15.66 14.04 -18.82
CA LYS A 31 14.78 13.45 -17.81
C LYS A 31 13.61 12.75 -18.49
N VAL A 32 13.47 11.45 -18.25
CA VAL A 32 12.39 10.62 -18.80
C VAL A 32 11.61 10.02 -17.64
N LYS A 33 10.32 10.34 -17.55
CA LYS A 33 9.41 9.88 -16.51
C LYS A 33 8.25 9.12 -17.16
N LEU A 34 8.10 7.85 -16.82
CA LEU A 34 6.99 7.01 -17.26
C LEU A 34 6.11 6.68 -16.05
N SER A 35 4.82 6.98 -16.15
CA SER A 35 3.85 6.67 -15.11
C SER A 35 2.68 5.90 -15.70
N ARG A 36 2.25 4.83 -15.03
CA ARG A 36 0.98 4.18 -15.36
C ARG A 36 -0.15 5.05 -14.85
N ALA A 37 -1.05 5.46 -15.74
CA ALA A 37 -2.24 6.22 -15.35
C ALA A 37 -3.16 5.33 -14.49
N ALA A 38 -2.94 5.35 -13.18
CA ALA A 38 -3.99 5.04 -12.22
C ALA A 38 -4.90 6.27 -12.20
N SER A 39 -6.14 6.10 -12.65
CA SER A 39 -7.19 7.12 -12.50
C SER A 39 -7.38 7.40 -11.02
N VAL A 40 -6.61 8.34 -10.47
CA VAL A 40 -6.90 8.95 -9.18
C VAL A 40 -8.08 9.86 -9.44
N THR A 41 -9.28 9.29 -9.34
CA THR A 41 -10.47 10.09 -9.05
C THR A 41 -10.16 10.83 -7.76
N GLN A 42 -9.84 12.12 -7.92
CA GLN A 42 -9.72 13.03 -6.81
C GLN A 42 -11.07 13.03 -6.08
N LEU A 43 -11.14 12.33 -4.95
CA LEU A 43 -12.29 12.39 -4.08
C LEU A 43 -12.29 13.80 -3.50
N ALA A 44 -13.25 14.61 -3.97
CA ALA A 44 -13.48 15.95 -3.47
C ALA A 44 -13.64 15.92 -1.94
N ALA A 45 -12.92 16.82 -1.27
CA ALA A 45 -13.05 17.01 0.17
C ALA A 45 -14.52 17.35 0.53
N PRO A 46 -15.11 16.70 1.56
CA PRO A 46 -16.41 17.12 2.03
C PRO A 46 -16.30 18.51 2.66
N VAL A 47 -17.05 19.46 2.10
CA VAL A 47 -17.30 20.77 2.68
C VAL A 47 -17.92 20.62 4.06
N ALA A 48 -17.27 21.22 5.06
CA ALA A 48 -17.73 21.27 6.43
C ALA A 48 -19.08 22.00 6.53
N ALA A 49 -20.09 21.32 7.11
CA ALA A 49 -21.32 21.95 7.54
C ALA A 49 -21.10 22.71 8.86
N ALA A 50 -21.66 23.91 8.94
CA ALA A 50 -21.59 24.80 10.10
C ALA A 50 -22.27 24.19 11.35
N PRO A 51 -21.78 24.51 12.57
CA PRO A 51 -22.30 23.91 13.80
C PRO A 51 -23.60 24.59 14.25
N ALA A 52 -24.59 23.77 14.61
CA ALA A 52 -25.74 24.17 15.42
C ALA A 52 -25.46 23.88 16.91
N ALA A 53 -25.90 24.79 17.78
CA ALA A 53 -25.65 24.84 19.21
C ALA A 53 -26.26 23.66 20.02
N PRO A 54 -25.77 23.39 21.25
CA PRO A 54 -25.80 22.05 21.85
C PRO A 54 -27.06 21.76 22.66
N ALA A 55 -27.51 20.51 22.62
CA ALA A 55 -28.40 19.91 23.61
C ALA A 55 -27.63 18.80 24.35
N ALA A 56 -27.66 18.88 25.69
CA ALA A 56 -26.95 17.97 26.57
C ALA A 56 -27.56 16.56 26.56
N ALA A 57 -26.74 15.55 26.25
CA ALA A 57 -26.99 14.16 26.57
C ALA A 57 -25.68 13.36 26.63
N THR A 58 -25.48 12.69 27.77
CA THR A 58 -24.62 11.52 28.05
C THR A 58 -23.25 11.44 27.37
N ALA A 59 -22.19 11.54 28.19
CA ALA A 59 -20.79 11.38 27.82
C ALA A 59 -20.54 10.13 26.96
N PRO A 60 -20.08 10.28 25.71
CA PRO A 60 -19.48 9.20 24.95
C PRO A 60 -18.16 8.81 25.63
N ALA A 61 -17.92 7.51 25.75
CA ALA A 61 -16.61 6.98 26.09
C ALA A 61 -15.57 7.60 25.15
N ALA A 62 -14.47 8.08 25.74
CA ALA A 62 -13.37 8.68 25.00
C ALA A 62 -12.92 7.73 23.87
N PRO A 63 -12.69 8.23 22.64
CA PRO A 63 -12.04 7.46 21.60
C PRO A 63 -10.74 6.90 22.18
N ALA A 64 -10.56 5.58 22.09
CA ALA A 64 -9.26 4.96 22.34
C ALA A 64 -8.23 5.71 21.48
N ALA A 65 -7.16 6.17 22.10
CA ALA A 65 -6.10 6.86 21.39
C ALA A 65 -5.63 5.99 20.22
N ASP A 66 -5.72 6.53 19.00
CA ASP A 66 -5.14 5.90 17.83
C ASP A 66 -3.66 5.63 18.14
N PRO A 67 -3.17 4.38 17.97
CA PRO A 67 -1.78 4.07 18.23
C PRO A 67 -0.93 4.96 17.31
N VAL A 68 -0.07 5.76 17.93
CA VAL A 68 0.94 6.55 17.22
C VAL A 68 1.70 5.57 16.33
N PRO A 69 1.79 5.80 15.01
CA PRO A 69 2.48 4.86 14.14
C PRO A 69 3.94 4.83 14.58
N ALA A 70 4.36 3.66 15.08
CA ALA A 70 5.76 3.38 15.32
C ALA A 70 6.54 3.66 14.03
N ALA A 71 7.75 4.20 14.16
CA ALA A 71 8.63 4.43 13.01
C ALA A 71 8.72 3.13 12.21
N VAL A 72 8.22 3.17 10.98
CA VAL A 72 8.17 1.99 10.11
C VAL A 72 9.59 1.67 9.69
N ASP A 73 10.06 0.46 10.03
CA ASP A 73 11.38 -0.01 9.63
C ASP A 73 11.56 0.08 8.11
N PRO A 74 12.75 0.47 7.60
CA PRO A 74 13.02 0.54 6.16
C PRO A 74 12.81 -0.79 5.42
N GLY A 75 12.92 -1.92 6.14
CA GLY A 75 12.69 -3.28 5.62
C GLY A 75 11.28 -3.81 5.84
N ALA A 76 10.33 -3.00 6.33
CA ALA A 76 8.98 -3.46 6.58
C ALA A 76 8.23 -3.75 5.27
N ILE A 77 7.66 -4.96 5.17
CA ILE A 77 6.78 -5.35 4.07
C ILE A 77 5.36 -4.89 4.41
N LYS A 78 4.87 -3.90 3.66
CA LYS A 78 3.54 -3.32 3.86
C LYS A 78 2.49 -4.12 3.10
N SER A 79 1.29 -4.24 3.68
CA SER A 79 0.15 -4.80 2.96
C SER A 79 -0.23 -3.89 1.78
N PRO A 80 -0.42 -4.44 0.57
CA PRO A 80 -0.89 -3.69 -0.60
C PRO A 80 -2.40 -3.44 -0.58
N MET A 81 -3.13 -4.09 0.33
CA MET A 81 -4.59 -4.04 0.42
C MET A 81 -5.08 -3.94 1.86
N VAL A 82 -6.34 -3.52 2.04
CA VAL A 82 -7.03 -3.53 3.34
C VAL A 82 -7.69 -4.89 3.53
N GLY A 83 -7.51 -5.48 4.70
CA GLY A 83 -8.08 -6.78 5.03
C GLY A 83 -7.71 -7.27 6.42
N THR A 84 -8.02 -8.52 6.71
CA THR A 84 -7.66 -9.21 7.95
C THR A 84 -6.41 -10.04 7.73
N ALA A 85 -5.36 -9.84 8.54
CA ALA A 85 -4.14 -10.64 8.46
C ALA A 85 -4.28 -11.94 9.26
N TYR A 86 -3.87 -13.06 8.67
CA TYR A 86 -3.75 -14.35 9.33
C TYR A 86 -2.33 -14.87 9.21
N LEU A 87 -1.79 -15.32 10.34
CA LEU A 87 -0.42 -15.85 10.43
C LEU A 87 -0.32 -17.34 10.07
N SER A 88 -1.45 -18.04 9.99
CA SER A 88 -1.55 -19.47 9.66
C SER A 88 -2.47 -19.68 8.47
N PRO A 89 -2.30 -20.75 7.68
CA PRO A 89 -3.14 -21.03 6.51
C PRO A 89 -4.58 -21.39 6.91
N GLU A 90 -4.75 -22.05 8.06
CA GLU A 90 -6.03 -22.53 8.56
C GLU A 90 -6.05 -22.44 10.10
N PRO A 91 -7.23 -22.36 10.74
CA PRO A 91 -7.34 -22.36 12.20
C PRO A 91 -6.70 -23.59 12.83
N GLY A 92 -5.81 -23.37 13.80
CA GLY A 92 -5.11 -24.45 14.52
C GLY A 92 -3.87 -25.00 13.81
N SER A 93 -3.55 -24.53 12.60
CA SER A 93 -2.28 -24.85 11.92
C SER A 93 -1.13 -23.96 12.38
N ASP A 94 0.09 -24.44 12.19
CA ASP A 94 1.31 -23.68 12.47
C ASP A 94 1.37 -22.37 11.65
N PRO A 95 2.00 -21.32 12.17
CA PRO A 95 2.22 -20.08 11.43
C PRO A 95 3.11 -20.28 10.19
N PHE A 96 2.92 -19.47 9.15
CA PHE A 96 3.78 -19.46 7.96
C PHE A 96 5.26 -19.19 8.30
N ILE A 97 5.50 -18.30 9.26
CA ILE A 97 6.84 -17.96 9.77
C ILE A 97 6.81 -17.66 11.28
N THR A 98 7.98 -17.71 11.92
CA THR A 98 8.19 -17.33 13.32
C THR A 98 9.30 -16.28 13.44
N VAL A 99 9.35 -15.58 14.57
CA VAL A 99 10.39 -14.57 14.82
C VAL A 99 11.78 -15.22 14.81
N GLY A 100 12.70 -14.66 14.03
CA GLY A 100 14.05 -15.20 13.85
C GLY A 100 14.17 -16.24 12.73
N ALA A 101 13.07 -16.63 12.10
CA ALA A 101 13.12 -17.48 10.91
C ALA A 101 13.78 -16.75 9.74
N GLN A 102 14.65 -17.45 9.01
CA GLN A 102 15.15 -16.97 7.71
C GLN A 102 14.06 -17.14 6.65
N VAL A 103 13.83 -16.10 5.85
CA VAL A 103 12.84 -16.09 4.78
C VAL A 103 13.49 -15.84 3.42
N LYS A 104 12.84 -16.30 2.35
CA LYS A 104 13.31 -16.14 0.96
C LYS A 104 12.32 -15.33 0.14
N ALA A 105 12.79 -14.72 -0.94
CA ALA A 105 11.92 -14.06 -1.91
C ALA A 105 10.86 -15.04 -2.44
N GLY A 106 9.60 -14.61 -2.45
CA GLY A 106 8.45 -15.43 -2.87
C GLY A 106 7.89 -16.36 -1.78
N GLN A 107 8.45 -16.39 -0.57
CA GLN A 107 7.88 -17.13 0.54
C GLN A 107 6.67 -16.37 1.14
N THR A 108 5.55 -17.08 1.31
CA THR A 108 4.38 -16.55 2.03
C THR A 108 4.71 -16.33 3.50
N LEU A 109 4.44 -15.12 3.99
CA LEU A 109 4.72 -14.72 5.37
C LEU A 109 3.44 -14.69 6.23
N LEU A 110 2.33 -14.31 5.60
CA LEU A 110 0.98 -14.25 6.16
C LEU A 110 0.00 -14.21 4.99
N ILE A 111 -1.29 -14.40 5.26
CA ILE A 111 -2.34 -14.15 4.28
C ILE A 111 -3.18 -12.95 4.71
N VAL A 112 -3.67 -12.17 3.75
CA VAL A 112 -4.63 -11.09 3.97
C VAL A 112 -5.97 -11.47 3.34
N GLU A 113 -7.00 -11.58 4.18
CA GLU A 113 -8.37 -11.75 3.72
C GLU A 113 -8.97 -10.41 3.36
N ALA A 114 -9.31 -10.24 2.08
CA ALA A 114 -10.05 -9.09 1.59
C ALA A 114 -11.30 -9.59 0.85
N MET A 115 -12.48 -9.23 1.35
CA MET A 115 -13.77 -9.60 0.74
C MET A 115 -13.91 -11.12 0.44
N LYS A 116 -13.50 -11.98 1.39
CA LYS A 116 -13.49 -13.46 1.29
C LYS A 116 -12.45 -14.06 0.31
N VAL A 117 -11.51 -13.25 -0.18
CA VAL A 117 -10.36 -13.72 -0.96
C VAL A 117 -9.13 -13.77 -0.06
N MET A 118 -8.43 -14.90 -0.06
CA MET A 118 -7.20 -15.11 0.72
C MET A 118 -5.98 -14.77 -0.16
N ASN A 119 -5.28 -13.69 0.17
CA ASN A 119 -4.13 -13.19 -0.60
C ASN A 119 -2.82 -13.51 0.14
N PRO A 120 -1.93 -14.33 -0.44
CA PRO A 120 -0.64 -14.69 0.17
C PRO A 120 0.45 -13.62 0.04
#